data_AF-A0A956PFM6-F1
#
_entry.id   AF-A0A956PFM6-F1
#
_cell.length_a   1.000
_cell.length_b   1.000
_cell.length_c   1.000
_cell.angle_alpha   90.00
_cell.angle_beta   90.00
_cell.angle_gamma   90.00
#
_symmetry.space_group_name_H-M   'P 1'
#
loop_
_entity.id
_entity.type
_entity.pdbx_description
1 polymer ?
#
loop_
_entity_poly.entity_id
_entity_poly.type
_entity_poly.pdbx_seq_one_letter_code
_entity_poly.pdbx_strand_id
1 'polypeptide(L)'
;MSLSKRRKKRTGLSQRARHSLMSLTLVCVFTGFGFAIDQVCSDRQAQFEAKLAELDEVKDEVAGLETQNERLREKVALLKTDAGVEEVAREKLGLVKPGELAFAVVPPPPPQFMTDDLDKKYGEHEVKEVDKDRGTVIRILRHLFGPQKDEKAVEQV
;
A
#
# COMPACT_ATOMS: atom_id res chain seq x y z
N MET A 1 -50.93 26.89 -72.83
CA MET A 1 -50.26 25.81 -72.05
C MET A 1 -49.21 25.17 -72.95
N SER A 2 -47.92 25.38 -72.70
CA SER A 2 -46.86 24.63 -73.38
C SER A 2 -45.83 24.18 -72.34
N LEU A 3 -45.65 22.86 -72.24
CA LEU A 3 -44.73 22.20 -71.31
C LEU A 3 -43.39 22.02 -72.02
N SER A 4 -42.39 22.80 -71.62
CA SER A 4 -41.01 22.63 -72.10
C SER A 4 -40.34 21.45 -71.38
N LYS A 5 -40.22 20.32 -72.09
CA LYS A 5 -39.45 19.16 -71.63
C LYS A 5 -37.94 19.48 -71.64
N ARG A 6 -37.39 19.79 -70.47
CA ARG A 6 -35.96 20.01 -70.27
C ARG A 6 -35.21 18.66 -70.29
N ARG A 7 -34.53 18.33 -71.40
CA ARG A 7 -33.67 17.13 -71.52
C ARG A 7 -32.39 17.28 -70.70
N LYS A 8 -32.18 16.39 -69.73
CA LYS A 8 -30.98 16.31 -68.88
C LYS A 8 -29.84 15.61 -69.66
N LYS A 9 -28.77 16.34 -70.01
CA LYS A 9 -27.56 15.76 -70.63
C LYS A 9 -26.87 14.84 -69.63
N ARG A 10 -26.80 13.54 -69.93
CA ARG A 10 -25.95 12.57 -69.23
C ARG A 10 -24.55 12.65 -69.84
N THR A 11 -23.61 13.29 -69.15
CA THR A 11 -22.19 13.29 -69.53
C THR A 11 -21.56 11.99 -69.03
N GLY A 12 -21.21 11.09 -69.95
CA GLY A 12 -20.45 9.87 -69.61
C GLY A 12 -18.99 10.23 -69.36
N LEU A 13 -18.43 9.87 -68.19
CA LEU A 13 -17.00 10.00 -67.91
C LEU A 13 -16.18 9.22 -68.95
N SER A 14 -15.04 9.77 -69.37
CA SER A 14 -14.12 9.13 -70.33
C SER A 14 -13.57 7.82 -69.76
N GLN A 15 -13.24 6.87 -70.63
CA GLN A 15 -12.78 5.53 -70.25
C GLN A 15 -11.54 5.59 -69.34
N ARG A 16 -10.63 6.55 -69.58
CA ARG A 16 -9.44 6.80 -68.73
C ARG A 16 -9.79 7.33 -67.33
N ALA A 17 -10.78 8.22 -67.23
CA ALA A 17 -11.27 8.72 -65.94
C ALA A 17 -11.93 7.60 -65.11
N ARG A 18 -12.61 6.66 -65.77
CA ARG A 18 -13.17 5.47 -65.09
C ARG A 18 -12.09 4.55 -64.56
N HIS A 19 -11.04 4.27 -65.34
CA HIS A 19 -9.92 3.45 -64.88
C HIS A 19 -9.14 4.11 -63.73
N SER A 20 -8.94 5.44 -63.78
CA SER A 20 -8.31 6.18 -62.68
C SER A 20 -9.18 6.19 -61.41
N LEU A 21 -10.50 6.29 -61.54
CA LEU A 21 -11.41 6.16 -60.39
C LEU A 21 -11.38 4.73 -59.80
N MET A 22 -11.34 3.71 -60.67
CA MET A 22 -11.25 2.31 -60.25
C MET A 22 -9.91 2.00 -59.58
N SER A 23 -8.79 2.54 -60.06
CA SER A 23 -7.50 2.34 -59.40
C SER A 23 -7.44 3.05 -58.04
N LEU A 24 -7.99 4.26 -57.94
CA LEU A 24 -8.02 5.02 -56.68
C LEU A 24 -8.86 4.31 -55.62
N THR A 25 -10.06 3.82 -55.99
CA THR A 25 -10.92 3.06 -55.07
C THR A 25 -10.25 1.78 -54.61
N LEU A 26 -9.56 1.07 -55.50
CA LEU A 26 -8.83 -0.16 -55.16
C LEU A 26 -7.67 0.12 -54.20
N VAL A 27 -6.89 1.19 -54.43
CA VAL A 27 -5.85 1.63 -53.48
C VAL A 27 -6.45 1.94 -52.11
N CYS A 28 -7.53 2.74 -52.04
CA CYS A 28 -8.17 3.07 -50.76
C CYS A 28 -8.66 1.84 -49.99
N VAL A 29 -9.19 0.83 -50.68
CA VAL A 29 -9.61 -0.43 -50.06
C VAL A 29 -8.41 -1.19 -49.51
N PHE A 30 -7.32 -1.31 -50.28
CA PHE A 30 -6.10 -1.97 -49.82
C PHE A 30 -5.47 -1.27 -48.62
N THR A 31 -5.36 0.06 -48.64
CA THR A 31 -4.78 0.81 -47.52
C THR A 31 -5.65 0.72 -46.28
N GLY A 32 -6.98 0.80 -46.42
CA GLY A 32 -7.91 0.65 -45.31
C GLY A 32 -7.89 -0.77 -44.72
N PHE A 33 -7.79 -1.79 -45.57
CA PHE A 33 -7.70 -3.18 -45.13
C PHE A 33 -6.39 -3.47 -44.40
N GLY A 34 -5.26 -2.95 -44.91
CA GLY A 34 -3.97 -3.02 -44.23
C GLY A 34 -3.98 -2.34 -42.86
N PHE A 35 -4.55 -1.12 -42.79
CA PHE A 35 -4.69 -0.39 -41.52
C PHE A 35 -5.56 -1.12 -40.49
N ALA A 36 -6.65 -1.76 -40.94
CA ALA A 36 -7.49 -2.57 -40.07
C ALA A 36 -6.76 -3.81 -39.52
N ILE A 37 -5.90 -4.45 -40.33
CA ILE A 37 -5.07 -5.57 -39.89
C ILE A 37 -4.02 -5.10 -38.87
N ASP A 38 -3.35 -3.99 -39.14
CA ASP A 38 -2.33 -3.44 -38.23
C ASP A 38 -2.92 -3.09 -36.85
N GLN A 39 -4.11 -2.50 -36.80
CA GLN A 39 -4.78 -2.22 -35.51
C GLN A 39 -5.08 -3.50 -34.73
N VAL A 40 -5.58 -4.55 -35.38
CA VAL A 40 -5.88 -5.83 -34.73
C VAL A 40 -4.61 -6.53 -34.25
N CYS A 41 -3.51 -6.48 -35.01
CA CYS A 41 -2.23 -7.04 -34.60
C CYS A 41 -1.63 -6.30 -33.39
N SER A 42 -1.70 -4.96 -33.38
CA SER A 42 -1.19 -4.14 -32.28
C SER A 42 -1.87 -4.47 -30.96
N ASP A 43 -3.20 -4.57 -30.95
CA ASP A 43 -3.97 -4.90 -29.73
C ASP A 43 -3.67 -6.32 -29.24
N ARG A 44 -3.51 -7.27 -30.16
CA ARG A 44 -3.17 -8.65 -29.78
C ARG A 44 -1.79 -8.75 -29.18
N GLN A 45 -0.82 -7.99 -29.68
CA GLN A 45 0.55 -8.02 -29.19
C GLN A 45 0.63 -7.51 -27.75
N ALA A 46 -0.07 -6.42 -27.43
CA ALA A 46 -0.17 -5.91 -26.06
C ALA A 46 -0.83 -6.93 -25.10
N GLN A 47 -1.86 -7.66 -25.55
CA GLN A 47 -2.49 -8.70 -24.75
C GLN A 47 -1.56 -9.88 -24.48
N PHE A 48 -0.74 -10.29 -25.46
CA PHE A 48 0.23 -11.35 -25.26
C PHE A 48 1.32 -10.96 -24.26
N GLU A 49 1.85 -9.73 -24.36
CA GLU A 49 2.86 -9.25 -23.41
C GLU A 49 2.30 -9.16 -21.98
N ALA A 50 1.07 -8.65 -21.82
CA ALA A 50 0.42 -8.62 -20.52
C ALA A 50 0.24 -10.03 -19.92
N LYS A 51 -0.11 -11.02 -20.75
CA LYS A 51 -0.24 -12.43 -20.33
C LYS A 51 1.08 -13.06 -19.95
N LEU A 52 2.17 -12.68 -20.62
CA LEU A 52 3.51 -13.15 -20.26
C LEU A 52 3.97 -12.55 -18.93
N ALA A 53 3.73 -11.25 -18.71
CA ALA A 53 4.04 -10.60 -17.43
C ALA A 53 3.27 -11.23 -16.27
N GLU A 54 1.97 -11.50 -16.46
CA GLU A 54 1.13 -12.20 -15.47
C GLU A 54 1.67 -13.61 -15.17
N LEU A 55 2.13 -14.35 -16.19
CA LEU A 55 2.73 -15.67 -16.00
C LEU A 55 4.04 -15.59 -15.20
N ASP A 56 4.87 -14.60 -15.46
CA ASP A 56 6.16 -14.47 -14.79
C ASP A 56 5.97 -14.04 -13.32
N GLU A 57 5.04 -13.13 -13.03
CA GLU A 57 4.67 -12.78 -11.65
C GLU A 57 4.19 -14.01 -10.85
N VAL A 58 3.30 -14.81 -11.43
CA VAL A 58 2.79 -16.02 -10.78
C VAL A 58 3.90 -17.05 -10.57
N LYS A 59 4.84 -17.20 -11.51
CA LYS A 59 5.99 -18.11 -11.34
C LYS A 59 6.89 -17.66 -10.20
N ASP A 60 7.17 -16.37 -10.10
CA ASP A 60 7.99 -15.80 -9.03
C ASP A 60 7.32 -16.01 -7.67
N GLU A 61 5.99 -15.83 -7.59
CA GLU A 61 5.22 -16.12 -6.38
C GLU A 61 5.31 -17.61 -6.00
N VAL A 62 5.13 -18.52 -6.97
CA VAL A 62 5.24 -19.97 -6.73
C VAL A 62 6.64 -20.33 -6.22
N ALA A 63 7.70 -19.83 -6.86
CA ALA A 63 9.07 -20.07 -6.41
C ALA A 63 9.31 -19.52 -4.99
N GLY A 64 8.78 -18.34 -4.67
CA GLY A 64 8.82 -17.75 -3.34
C GLY A 64 8.05 -18.58 -2.30
N LEU A 65 6.93 -19.18 -2.67
CA LEU A 65 6.15 -20.05 -1.79
C LEU A 65 6.82 -21.41 -1.59
N GLU A 66 7.40 -21.99 -2.63
CA GLU A 66 8.12 -23.27 -2.57
C GLU A 66 9.33 -23.18 -1.63
N THR A 67 10.16 -22.15 -1.79
CA THR A 67 11.31 -21.91 -0.90
C THR A 67 10.89 -21.69 0.56
N GLN A 68 9.79 -20.97 0.78
CA GLN A 68 9.22 -20.83 2.12
C GLN A 68 8.71 -22.17 2.68
N ASN A 69 8.07 -22.99 1.85
CA ASN A 69 7.58 -24.31 2.22
C ASN A 69 8.73 -25.22 2.63
N GLU A 70 9.81 -25.26 1.86
CA GLU A 70 11.01 -26.03 2.17
C GLU A 70 11.62 -25.60 3.52
N ARG A 71 11.82 -24.30 3.71
CA ARG A 71 12.32 -23.76 4.98
C ARG A 71 11.42 -24.12 6.17
N LEU A 72 10.10 -24.11 5.98
CA LEU A 72 9.16 -24.53 7.02
C LEU A 72 9.23 -26.03 7.29
N ARG A 73 9.38 -26.86 6.25
CA ARG A 73 9.56 -28.31 6.41
C ARG A 73 10.84 -28.64 7.18
N GLU A 74 11.94 -27.95 6.90
CA GLU A 74 13.19 -28.11 7.65
C GLU A 74 13.00 -27.74 9.12
N LYS A 75 12.35 -26.60 9.41
CA LYS A 75 12.03 -26.21 10.80
C LYS A 75 11.16 -27.24 11.50
N VAL A 76 10.14 -27.77 10.83
CA VAL A 76 9.28 -28.83 11.39
C VAL A 76 10.10 -30.09 11.63
N ALA A 77 11.02 -30.46 10.74
CA ALA A 77 11.89 -31.61 10.94
C ALA A 77 12.81 -31.42 12.14
N LEU A 78 13.42 -30.24 12.29
CA LEU A 78 14.27 -29.89 13.43
C LEU A 78 13.48 -29.95 14.76
N LEU A 79 12.30 -29.36 14.80
CA LEU A 79 11.41 -29.33 15.97
C LEU A 79 10.86 -30.71 16.36
N LYS A 80 10.94 -31.71 15.49
CA LYS A 80 10.60 -33.10 15.81
C LYS A 80 11.74 -33.84 16.53
N THR A 81 12.92 -33.26 16.58
CA THR A 81 14.09 -33.83 17.26
C THR A 81 14.24 -33.25 18.66
N ASP A 82 14.78 -34.03 19.60
CA ASP A 82 15.06 -33.57 20.96
C ASP A 82 15.98 -32.34 20.99
N ALA A 83 16.97 -32.30 20.09
CA ALA A 83 17.89 -31.17 19.96
C ALA A 83 17.17 -29.87 19.56
N GLY A 84 16.24 -29.94 18.59
CA GLY A 84 15.46 -28.78 18.18
C GLY A 84 14.46 -28.32 19.24
N VAL A 85 13.86 -29.25 19.99
CA VAL A 85 13.00 -28.91 21.14
C VAL A 85 13.82 -28.24 22.24
N GLU A 86 15.03 -28.76 22.52
CA GLU A 86 15.94 -28.18 23.51
C GLU A 86 16.36 -26.75 23.13
N GLU A 87 16.72 -26.51 21.88
CA GLU A 87 17.09 -25.18 21.38
C GLU A 87 15.96 -24.17 21.57
N VAL A 88 14.74 -24.53 21.19
CA VAL A 88 13.57 -23.66 21.39
C VAL A 88 13.23 -23.47 22.87
N ALA A 89 13.42 -24.50 23.71
CA ALA A 89 13.23 -24.39 25.15
C ALA A 89 14.24 -23.43 25.80
N ARG A 90 15.51 -23.45 25.37
CA ARG A 90 16.54 -22.49 25.79
C ARG A 90 16.17 -21.06 25.39
N GLU A 91 15.74 -20.86 24.14
CA GLU A 91 15.41 -19.52 23.63
C GLU A 91 14.13 -18.93 24.25
N LYS A 92 13.07 -19.74 24.36
CA LYS A 92 11.74 -19.26 24.78
C LYS A 92 11.54 -19.30 26.29
N LEU A 93 12.13 -20.27 26.96
CA LEU A 93 11.91 -20.51 28.39
C LEU A 93 13.16 -20.22 29.23
N GLY A 94 14.31 -19.91 28.62
CA GLY A 94 15.56 -19.66 29.34
C GLY A 94 16.05 -20.88 30.12
N LEU A 95 15.61 -22.08 29.74
CA LEU A 95 16.01 -23.33 30.40
C LEU A 95 17.47 -23.63 30.10
N VAL A 96 18.19 -24.14 31.09
CA VAL A 96 19.61 -24.52 30.99
C VAL A 96 19.80 -25.98 31.37
N LYS A 97 20.80 -26.64 30.79
CA LYS A 97 21.12 -28.04 31.14
C LYS A 97 21.66 -28.13 32.57
N PRO A 98 21.51 -29.28 33.25
CA PRO A 98 22.20 -29.54 34.50
C PRO A 98 23.71 -29.30 34.36
N GLY A 99 24.26 -28.37 35.15
CA GLY A 99 25.68 -27.98 35.11
C GLY A 99 25.99 -26.68 34.37
N GLU A 100 25.01 -26.03 33.73
CA GLU A 100 25.17 -24.71 33.11
C GLU A 100 24.78 -23.56 34.08
N LEU A 101 25.46 -22.40 33.99
CA LEU A 101 25.19 -21.20 34.79
C LEU A 101 24.33 -20.19 33.98
N ALA A 102 23.14 -19.85 34.49
CA ALA A 102 22.28 -18.83 33.90
C ALA A 102 22.57 -17.44 34.50
N PHE A 103 22.85 -16.43 33.66
CA PHE A 103 23.03 -15.04 34.09
C PHE A 103 21.78 -14.23 33.75
N ALA A 104 21.19 -13.58 34.75
CA ALA A 104 20.09 -12.64 34.55
C ALA A 104 20.61 -11.20 34.63
N VAL A 105 20.21 -10.35 33.68
CA VAL A 105 20.50 -8.91 33.73
C VAL A 105 19.54 -8.28 34.72
N VAL A 106 20.05 -7.93 35.90
CA VAL A 106 19.29 -7.18 36.91
C VAL A 106 19.44 -5.69 36.57
N PRO A 107 18.35 -4.93 36.38
CA PRO A 107 18.44 -3.49 36.18
C PRO A 107 19.09 -2.84 37.41
N PRO A 108 19.85 -1.74 37.24
CA PRO A 108 20.46 -1.06 38.38
C PRO A 108 19.37 -0.69 39.39
N PRO A 109 19.65 -0.81 40.70
CA PRO A 109 18.70 -0.39 41.72
C PRO A 109 18.30 1.07 41.46
N PRO A 110 17.02 1.45 41.67
CA PRO A 110 16.58 2.83 41.52
C PRO A 110 17.51 3.76 42.30
N PRO A 111 17.81 4.96 41.79
CA PRO A 111 18.63 5.92 42.51
C PRO A 111 18.07 6.09 43.93
N GLN A 112 18.88 5.76 44.93
CA GLN A 112 18.56 6.09 46.31
C GLN A 112 18.73 7.60 46.43
N PHE A 113 17.68 8.35 46.09
CA PHE A 113 17.65 9.78 46.39
C PHE A 113 17.73 9.88 47.92
N MET A 114 18.88 10.32 48.44
CA MET A 114 19.04 10.58 49.86
C MET A 114 18.02 11.65 50.26
N THR A 115 17.01 11.24 51.03
CA THR A 115 15.88 12.09 51.43
C THR A 115 16.27 13.12 52.48
N ASP A 116 17.44 12.95 53.13
CA ASP A 116 17.87 13.81 54.23
C ASP A 116 18.22 15.24 53.80
N ASP A 117 18.59 15.43 52.53
CA ASP A 117 19.00 16.73 52.00
C ASP A 117 17.81 17.51 51.39
N LEU A 118 16.77 16.79 50.97
CA LEU A 118 15.62 17.35 50.27
C LEU A 118 14.65 18.05 51.23
N ASP A 119 14.44 17.50 52.44
CA ASP A 119 13.58 18.12 53.46
C ASP A 119 14.15 19.46 53.96
N LYS A 120 15.49 19.62 54.01
CA LYS A 120 16.12 20.89 54.39
C LYS A 120 16.06 21.95 53.28
N LYS A 121 15.99 21.54 52.02
CA LYS A 121 15.99 22.43 50.85
C LYS A 121 14.57 22.78 50.37
N TYR A 122 13.60 21.89 50.61
CA TYR A 122 12.21 22.00 50.14
C TYR A 122 11.17 21.83 51.25
N GLY A 123 11.58 21.76 52.52
CA GLY A 123 10.68 21.78 53.67
C GLY A 123 9.78 23.01 53.65
N GLU A 124 8.54 22.82 54.10
CA GLU A 124 7.39 23.73 53.96
C GLU A 124 7.74 25.21 54.00
N HIS A 125 7.88 25.82 52.82
CA HIS A 125 7.72 27.26 52.70
C HIS A 125 6.22 27.55 52.80
N GLU A 126 5.84 28.27 53.86
CA GLU A 126 4.48 28.79 54.05
C GLU A 126 3.98 29.43 52.74
N VAL A 127 3.03 28.75 52.11
CA VAL A 127 2.45 29.18 50.83
C VAL A 127 1.72 30.49 51.10
N LYS A 128 2.35 31.62 50.76
CA LYS A 128 1.68 32.92 50.81
C LYS A 128 0.41 32.85 49.98
N GLU A 129 -0.71 33.19 50.61
CA GLU A 129 -2.04 33.16 50.00
C GLU A 129 -2.00 33.82 48.62
N VAL A 130 -2.25 33.01 47.59
CA VAL A 130 -2.21 33.48 46.20
C VAL A 130 -3.40 34.40 46.00
N ASP A 131 -3.10 35.63 45.59
CA ASP A 131 -4.07 36.68 45.29
C ASP A 131 -5.25 36.11 44.48
N LYS A 132 -6.45 36.20 45.07
CA LYS A 132 -7.66 35.46 44.68
C LYS A 132 -8.07 35.71 43.23
N ASP A 133 -7.65 36.84 42.68
CA ASP A 133 -7.92 37.27 41.31
C ASP A 133 -7.14 36.48 40.25
N ARG A 134 -6.01 35.84 40.62
CA ARG A 134 -5.26 34.97 39.69
C ARG A 134 -6.03 33.69 39.36
N GLY A 135 -6.85 33.19 40.28
CA GLY A 135 -7.74 32.05 40.05
C GLY A 135 -8.83 32.36 39.02
N THR A 136 -9.33 33.60 39.03
CA THR A 136 -10.38 34.07 38.10
C THR A 136 -9.86 34.08 36.65
N VAL A 137 -8.63 34.55 36.43
CA VAL A 137 -8.01 34.57 35.10
C VAL A 137 -7.79 33.16 34.56
N ILE A 138 -7.30 32.22 35.39
CA ILE A 138 -7.13 30.82 34.98
C ILE A 138 -8.47 30.18 34.64
N ARG A 139 -9.54 30.50 35.38
CA ARG A 139 -10.90 29.98 35.12
C ARG A 139 -11.49 30.53 33.82
N ILE A 140 -11.27 31.81 33.53
CA ILE A 140 -11.71 32.45 32.29
C ILE A 140 -10.95 31.88 31.09
N LEU A 141 -9.62 31.75 31.19
CA LEU A 141 -8.79 31.19 30.12
C LEU A 141 -9.14 29.73 29.81
N ARG A 142 -9.44 28.92 30.84
CA ARG A 142 -9.89 27.53 30.65
C ARG A 142 -11.26 27.46 29.97
N HIS A 143 -12.15 28.42 30.22
CA HIS A 143 -13.47 28.43 29.59
C HIS A 143 -13.42 28.91 28.14
N LEU A 144 -12.57 29.90 27.85
CA LEU A 144 -12.41 30.46 26.49
C LEU A 144 -11.57 29.58 25.57
N PHE A 145 -10.55 28.90 26.10
CA PHE A 145 -9.56 28.16 25.30
C PHE A 145 -9.45 26.68 25.71
N GLY A 146 -10.40 26.18 26.51
CA GLY A 146 -10.45 24.76 26.89
C GLY A 146 -10.86 23.87 25.72
N PRO A 147 -10.43 22.60 25.70
CA PRO A 147 -10.78 21.67 24.64
C PRO A 147 -12.30 21.46 24.60
N GLN A 148 -12.92 21.78 23.46
CA GLN A 148 -14.30 21.40 23.17
C GLN A 148 -14.35 19.88 23.10
N LYS A 149 -15.04 19.24 24.06
CA LYS A 149 -15.31 17.81 23.97
C LYS A 149 -16.35 17.61 22.87
N ASP A 150 -15.91 17.10 21.73
CA ASP A 150 -16.80 16.66 20.67
C ASP A 150 -17.59 15.43 21.16
N GLU A 151 -18.85 15.64 21.52
CA GLU A 151 -19.74 14.68 22.19
C GLU A 151 -20.20 13.51 21.29
N LYS A 152 -19.53 13.24 20.15
CA LYS A 152 -20.01 12.27 19.15
C LYS A 152 -19.23 10.96 19.03
N ALA A 153 -18.25 10.70 19.90
CA ALA A 153 -17.37 9.53 19.74
C ALA A 153 -17.57 8.38 20.76
N VAL A 154 -18.69 8.32 21.51
CA VAL A 154 -18.89 7.29 22.55
C VAL A 154 -20.15 6.44 22.34
N GLU A 155 -20.72 6.42 21.15
CA GLU A 155 -21.79 5.47 20.79
C GLU A 155 -21.32 4.58 19.64
N GLN A 156 -20.35 3.70 19.92
CA GLN A 156 -20.08 2.45 19.19
C GLN A 156 -18.85 1.74 19.78
N VAL A 157 -18.99 1.17 20.98
CA VAL A 157 -18.42 -0.15 21.36
C VAL A 157 -19.38 -0.80 22.34
#